data_AF-A0A948WAF5-F1
#
_entry.id   AF-A0A948WAF5-F1
#
_cell.length_a   1.000
_cell.length_b   1.000
_cell.length_c   1.000
_cell.angle_alpha   90.00
_cell.angle_beta   90.00
_cell.angle_gamma   90.00
#
_symmetry.space_group_name_H-M   'P 1'
#
loop_
_entity.id
_entity.type
_entity.pdbx_description
1 polymer ?
#
loop_
_entity_poly.entity_id
_entity_poly.type
_entity_poly.pdbx_seq_one_letter_code
_entity_poly.pdbx_strand_id
1 'polypeptide(L)'
;MKTTLDIPTPILEKAIRLSGARTKRAAVLAALDDFTRRGRMRALAVKLGRSETFMTAADLEVLRTARKHARSGVPPKRCSRT
;
A
#
# COMPACT_ATOMS: atom_id res chain seq x y z
N MET A 1 17.35 10.42 -16.49
CA MET A 1 18.01 10.64 -17.81
C MET A 1 17.15 11.55 -18.68
N LYS A 2 17.70 12.13 -19.74
CA LYS A 2 16.92 12.80 -20.79
C LYS A 2 16.54 11.75 -21.84
N THR A 3 15.26 11.69 -22.20
CA THR A 3 14.72 10.75 -23.18
C THR A 3 13.86 11.53 -24.17
N THR A 4 13.97 11.19 -25.45
CA THR A 4 13.10 11.72 -26.51
C THR A 4 12.05 10.66 -26.79
N LEU A 5 10.78 11.00 -26.64
CA LEU A 5 9.65 10.10 -26.86
C LEU A 5 8.69 10.81 -27.81
N ASP A 6 8.22 10.11 -28.83
CA ASP A 6 7.13 10.59 -29.65
C ASP A 6 5.80 10.23 -28.99
N ILE A 7 5.02 11.24 -28.63
CA ILE A 7 3.76 11.09 -27.91
C ILE A 7 2.70 11.89 -28.68
N PRO A 8 1.58 11.26 -29.08
CA PRO A 8 0.50 11.97 -29.73
C PRO A 8 0.02 13.15 -28.89
N THR A 9 0.00 14.35 -29.48
CA THR A 9 -0.49 15.58 -28.87
C THR A 9 -1.82 15.44 -28.13
N PRO A 10 -2.88 14.78 -28.68
CA PRO A 10 -4.16 14.69 -27.97
C PRO A 10 -4.08 13.91 -26.65
N ILE A 11 -3.20 12.90 -26.56
CA ILE A 11 -3.01 12.13 -25.33
C ILE A 11 -2.27 12.98 -24.30
N LEU A 12 -1.27 13.74 -24.74
CA LEU A 12 -0.47 14.61 -23.87
C LEU A 12 -1.33 15.74 -23.28
N GLU A 13 -2.19 16.36 -24.09
CA GLU A 13 -3.14 17.39 -23.62
C GLU A 13 -4.12 16.84 -22.61
N LYS A 14 -4.65 15.63 -22.84
CA LYS A 14 -5.51 14.95 -21.88
C LYS A 14 -4.79 14.67 -20.57
N ALA A 15 -3.52 14.23 -20.63
CA ALA A 15 -2.70 14.02 -19.44
C ALA A 15 -2.49 15.34 -18.67
N ILE A 16 -2.18 16.44 -19.36
CA ILE A 16 -2.04 17.78 -18.76
C ILE A 16 -3.34 18.22 -18.06
N ARG A 17 -4.50 18.04 -18.71
CA ARG A 17 -5.80 18.41 -18.14
C ARG A 17 -6.13 17.58 -16.90
N LEU A 18 -5.87 16.27 -16.94
CA LEU A 18 -6.12 15.37 -15.80
C LEU A 18 -5.16 15.62 -14.64
N SER A 19 -3.89 15.92 -14.93
CA SER A 19 -2.87 16.11 -13.91
C SER A 19 -2.79 17.55 -13.39
N GLY A 20 -3.42 18.52 -14.05
CA GLY A 20 -3.30 19.95 -13.75
C GLY A 20 -1.89 20.51 -13.92
N ALA A 21 -1.03 19.83 -14.68
CA ALA A 21 0.39 20.15 -14.74
C ALA A 21 0.67 21.33 -15.70
N ARG A 22 1.58 22.22 -15.32
CA ARG A 22 1.96 23.37 -16.16
C ARG A 22 2.89 23.01 -17.32
N THR A 23 3.54 21.84 -17.28
CA THR A 23 4.54 21.44 -18.28
C THR A 23 4.26 20.04 -18.82
N LYS A 24 4.62 19.81 -20.09
CA LYS A 24 4.53 18.50 -20.76
C LYS A 24 5.26 17.41 -19.98
N ARG A 25 6.46 17.71 -19.47
CA ARG A 25 7.25 16.78 -18.65
C ARG A 25 6.54 16.41 -17.35
N ALA A 26 6.00 17.39 -16.64
CA ALA A 26 5.31 17.13 -15.38
C ALA A 26 4.06 16.27 -15.57
N ALA A 27 3.30 16.47 -16.66
CA ALA A 27 2.15 15.63 -17.00
C ALA A 27 2.54 14.17 -17.24
N VAL A 28 3.63 13.93 -17.98
CA VAL A 28 4.14 12.57 -18.24
C VAL A 28 4.61 11.91 -16.95
N LEU A 29 5.33 12.63 -16.09
CA LEU A 29 5.78 12.10 -14.80
C LEU A 29 4.59 11.73 -13.89
N ALA A 30 3.57 12.59 -13.81
CA ALA A 30 2.37 12.31 -13.04
C ALA A 30 1.61 11.08 -13.56
N ALA A 31 1.52 10.93 -14.89
CA ALA A 31 0.89 9.76 -15.51
C ALA A 31 1.65 8.46 -15.20
N LEU A 32 2.99 8.49 -15.24
CA LEU A 32 3.82 7.33 -14.89
C LEU A 32 3.71 6.96 -13.42
N ASP A 33 3.72 7.95 -12.52
CA ASP A 33 3.57 7.70 -11.09
C ASP A 33 2.22 7.03 -10.78
N ASP A 34 1.12 7.58 -11.31
CA ASP A 34 -0.20 7.00 -11.10
C ASP A 34 -0.35 5.61 -11.74
N PHE A 35 0.26 5.39 -12.92
CA PHE A 35 0.31 4.07 -13.54
C PHE A 35 1.02 3.05 -12.65
N THR A 36 2.20 3.38 -12.12
CA THR A 36 2.94 2.48 -11.23
C THR A 36 2.18 2.24 -9.92
N ARG A 37 1.55 3.27 -9.35
CA ARG A 37 0.72 3.14 -8.15
C ARG A 37 -0.42 2.15 -8.37
N ARG A 38 -1.17 2.28 -9.46
CA ARG A 38 -2.23 1.33 -9.83
C ARG A 38 -1.68 -0.08 -10.07
N GLY A 39 -0.51 -0.20 -10.69
CA GLY A 39 0.18 -1.48 -10.88
C GLY A 39 0.50 -2.18 -9.56
N ARG A 40 1.05 -1.44 -8.58
CA ARG A 40 1.31 -1.97 -7.23
C ARG A 40 0.03 -2.42 -6.54
N MET A 41 -1.05 -1.63 -6.61
CA MET A 41 -2.34 -2.03 -6.03
C MET A 41 -2.90 -3.29 -6.67
N ARG A 42 -2.81 -3.44 -8.00
CA ARG A 42 -3.23 -4.67 -8.70
C ARG A 42 -2.43 -5.88 -8.25
N ALA A 43 -1.11 -5.74 -8.15
CA ALA A 43 -0.24 -6.81 -7.66
C ALA A 43 -0.56 -7.22 -6.22
N LEU A 44 -0.90 -6.26 -5.35
CA LEU A 44 -1.35 -6.53 -3.98
C LEU A 44 -2.72 -7.21 -3.96
N ALA A 45 -3.67 -6.77 -4.80
CA ALA A 45 -5.00 -7.36 -4.89
C ALA A 45 -4.95 -8.84 -5.30
N VAL A 46 -4.03 -9.24 -6.18
CA VAL A 46 -3.82 -10.66 -6.54
C VAL A 46 -3.35 -11.51 -5.35
N LYS A 47 -2.61 -10.89 -4.42
CA LYS A 47 -2.12 -11.55 -3.20
C LYS A 47 -3.11 -11.49 -2.04
N LEU A 48 -4.22 -10.75 -2.20
CA LEU A 48 -5.26 -10.63 -1.19
C LEU A 48 -5.87 -12.02 -0.91
N GLY A 49 -5.88 -12.46 0.34
CA GLY A 49 -6.40 -13.78 0.73
C GLY A 49 -5.45 -14.97 0.53
N ARG A 50 -4.26 -14.78 -0.05
CA ARG A 50 -3.22 -15.82 -0.21
C ARG A 50 -2.02 -15.63 0.72
N SER A 51 -2.29 -15.16 1.94
CA SER A 51 -1.22 -14.97 2.91
C SER A 51 -0.98 -16.24 3.70
N GLU A 52 0.13 -16.92 3.38
CA GLU A 52 0.60 -18.11 4.09
C GLU A 52 1.28 -17.78 5.43
N THR A 53 1.72 -16.53 5.61
CA THR A 53 2.52 -16.09 6.77
C THR A 53 1.74 -15.21 7.76
N PHE A 54 0.46 -14.92 7.52
CA PHE A 54 -0.30 -14.10 8.47
C PHE A 54 -0.58 -14.88 9.76
N MET A 55 -0.50 -14.16 10.88
CA MET A 55 -0.83 -14.71 12.20
C MET A 55 -2.30 -15.14 12.25
N THR A 56 -2.59 -16.21 12.98
CA THR A 56 -3.96 -16.67 13.15
C THR A 56 -4.74 -15.72 14.06
N ALA A 57 -6.07 -15.82 14.07
CA ALA A 57 -6.91 -15.03 14.98
C ALA A 57 -6.55 -15.27 16.46
N ALA A 58 -6.10 -16.49 16.80
CA ALA A 58 -5.66 -16.84 18.14
C ALA A 58 -4.37 -16.10 18.52
N ASP A 59 -3.36 -16.08 17.64
CA ASP A 59 -2.11 -15.36 17.85
C ASP A 59 -2.35 -13.85 18.04
N LEU A 60 -3.32 -13.31 17.29
CA LEU A 60 -3.69 -11.91 17.35
C LEU A 60 -4.37 -11.53 18.67
N GLU A 61 -5.22 -12.41 19.22
CA GLU A 61 -5.82 -12.22 20.55
C GLU A 61 -4.78 -12.30 21.68
N VAL A 62 -3.76 -13.15 21.56
CA VAL A 62 -2.64 -13.19 22.52
C VAL A 62 -1.87 -11.86 22.53
N LEU A 63 -1.58 -11.30 21.35
CA LEU A 63 -0.91 -9.99 21.24
C LEU A 63 -1.78 -8.85 21.78
N ARG A 64 -3.10 -8.88 21.54
CA ARG A 64 -4.04 -7.86 22.03
C ARG A 64 -4.19 -7.90 23.55
N THR A 65 -4.32 -9.10 24.11
CA THR A 65 -4.42 -9.28 25.56
C THR A 65 -3.12 -8.90 26.24
N ALA A 66 -1.95 -9.35 25.77
CA ALA A 66 -0.65 -8.94 26.29
C ALA A 66 -0.49 -7.40 26.29
N ARG A 67 -0.88 -6.72 25.21
CA ARG A 67 -0.86 -5.26 25.11
C ARG A 67 -1.81 -4.57 26.10
N LYS A 68 -3.00 -5.13 26.36
CA LYS A 68 -3.94 -4.60 27.36
C LYS A 68 -3.37 -4.71 28.78
N HIS A 69 -2.79 -5.86 29.12
CA HIS A 69 -2.17 -6.12 30.42
C HIS A 69 -0.96 -5.20 30.69
N ALA A 70 -0.14 -4.94 29.66
CA ALA A 70 0.98 -4.00 29.75
C ALA A 70 0.54 -2.55 30.02
N ARG A 71 -0.65 -2.14 29.56
CA ARG A 71 -1.21 -0.80 29.82
C ARG A 71 -1.93 -0.69 31.15
N SER A 72 -2.47 -1.80 31.67
CA SER A 72 -3.18 -1.83 32.94
C SER A 72 -2.27 -2.10 34.15
N GLY A 73 -0.98 -2.37 33.93
CA GLY A 73 -0.03 -2.70 35.00
C GLY A 73 -0.31 -4.03 35.71
N VAL A 74 -1.21 -4.86 35.15
CA VAL A 74 -1.62 -6.14 35.75
C VAL A 74 -0.84 -7.27 35.08
N PRO A 75 -0.01 -8.04 35.82
CA PRO A 75 0.76 -9.13 35.24
C PRO A 75 -0.17 -10.23 34.69
N PRO A 76 0.18 -10.86 33.54
CA PRO A 76 -0.65 -11.90 32.95
C PRO A 76 -0.74 -13.10 33.91
N LYS A 77 -1.96 -13.57 34.17
CA LYS A 77 -2.18 -14.76 35.01
C LYS A 77 -1.58 -15.97 34.29
N ARG A 78 -0.50 -16.55 34.86
CA ARG A 78 0.04 -17.84 34.39
C ARG A 78 -1.08 -18.87 34.51
N CYS A 79 -1.56 -19.39 33.39
CA CYS A 79 -2.35 -20.62 33.39
C CYS A 79 -1.41 -21.75 33.83
N SER A 80 -1.51 -22.14 35.10
CA SER A 80 -0.97 -23.40 35.61
C SER A 80 -1.72 -24.53 34.94
N ARG A 81 -1.09 -25.16 33.95
CA ARG A 81 -1.55 -26.42 33.37
C ARG A 81 -1.09 -27.53 34.32
N THR A 82 -2.03 -28.11 35.05
CA THR A 82 -1.94 -29.41 35.75
C THR A 82 -3.02 -30.30 35.19
#